data_AF-A0A357J358-F1
#
_entry.id   AF-A0A357J358-F1
#
_cell.length_a   1.000
_cell.length_b   1.000
_cell.length_c   1.000
_cell.angle_alpha   90.00
_cell.angle_beta   90.00
_cell.angle_gamma   90.00
#
_symmetry.space_group_name_H-M   'P 1'
#
loop_
_entity.id
_entity.type
_entity.pdbx_description
1 polymer ?
#
loop_
_entity_poly.entity_id
_entity_poly.type
_entity_poly.pdbx_seq_one_letter_code
_entity_poly.pdbx_strand_id
1 'polypeptide(L)'
;MNNQLSPEQQIKLEQLSQKPFGRELAGKVARFLKENGSIAYNHRDYCGTGLFYLNHQYLHTAVDDGNPVVYFAEERGWVFSDPHKFIDWLAMQSDHSLSMHDNPNIFSNQTITRHRLLAALNRSD
;
A
#
# COMPACT_ATOMS: atom_id res chain seq x y z
N MET A 1 -23.84 -9.53 5.70
CA MET A 1 -23.51 -8.61 6.81
C MET A 1 -23.23 -7.26 6.19
N ASN A 2 -23.82 -6.17 6.70
CA ASN A 2 -23.56 -4.82 6.18
C ASN A 2 -22.10 -4.47 6.48
N ASN A 3 -21.27 -4.48 5.43
CA ASN A 3 -19.84 -4.15 5.48
C ASN A 3 -19.64 -2.62 5.51
N GLN A 4 -20.31 -1.94 6.43
CA GLN A 4 -20.22 -0.48 6.56
C GLN A 4 -19.25 -0.12 7.69
N LEU A 5 -18.51 0.96 7.49
CA LEU A 5 -17.67 1.55 8.52
C LEU A 5 -18.55 2.02 9.69
N SER A 6 -18.04 1.89 10.92
CA SER A 6 -18.64 2.53 12.08
C SER A 6 -18.56 4.07 11.97
N PRO A 7 -19.37 4.83 12.71
CA PRO A 7 -19.30 6.30 12.70
C PRO A 7 -17.90 6.85 12.99
N GLU A 8 -17.16 6.23 13.92
CA GLU A 8 -15.78 6.62 14.24
C GLU A 8 -14.83 6.38 13.07
N GLN A 9 -14.99 5.24 12.39
CA GLN A 9 -14.20 4.93 11.20
C GLN A 9 -14.54 5.87 10.03
N GLN A 10 -15.80 6.29 9.90
CA GLN A 10 -16.24 7.26 8.90
C GLN A 10 -15.57 8.63 9.13
N ILE A 11 -15.57 9.12 10.37
CA ILE A 11 -14.87 10.38 10.74
C ILE A 11 -13.38 10.25 10.44
N LYS A 12 -12.76 9.11 10.77
CA LYS A 12 -11.34 8.86 10.47
C LYS A 12 -11.08 8.86 8.96
N LEU A 13 -11.95 8.27 8.15
CA LEU A 13 -11.83 8.24 6.69
C LEU A 13 -11.84 9.66 6.11
N GLU A 14 -12.74 10.52 6.58
CA GLU A 14 -12.85 11.93 6.16
C GLU A 14 -11.59 12.75 6.46
N GLN A 15 -10.82 12.35 7.48
CA GLN A 15 -9.56 13.01 7.87
C GLN A 15 -8.35 12.53 7.05
N LEU A 16 -8.45 11.41 6.33
CA LEU A 16 -7.34 10.91 5.53
C LEU A 16 -7.04 11.82 4.35
N SER A 17 -5.75 12.01 4.06
CA SER A 17 -5.35 12.83 2.92
C SER A 17 -5.83 12.22 1.61
N GLN A 18 -6.57 12.99 0.84
CA GLN A 18 -6.95 12.66 -0.54
C GLN A 18 -5.91 13.14 -1.56
N LYS A 19 -4.84 13.82 -1.12
CA LYS A 19 -3.81 14.36 -2.02
C LYS A 19 -3.07 13.21 -2.71
N PRO A 20 -3.10 13.14 -4.06
CA PRO A 20 -2.38 12.09 -4.79
C PRO A 20 -0.89 12.09 -4.46
N PHE A 21 -0.27 10.91 -4.43
CA PHE A 21 1.16 10.75 -4.14
C PHE A 21 2.03 11.50 -5.15
N GLY A 22 1.63 11.47 -6.42
CA GLY A 22 2.31 12.11 -7.54
C GLY A 22 3.41 11.24 -8.14
N ARG A 23 3.69 11.46 -9.43
CA ARG A 23 4.63 10.65 -10.23
C ARG A 23 6.04 10.62 -9.67
N GLU A 24 6.52 11.74 -9.12
CA GLU A 24 7.88 11.82 -8.59
C GLU A 24 8.09 10.87 -7.40
N LEU A 25 7.19 10.90 -6.42
CA LEU A 25 7.25 10.00 -5.27
C LEU A 25 7.08 8.54 -5.73
N ALA A 26 6.10 8.27 -6.59
CA ALA A 26 5.86 6.92 -7.11
C ALA A 26 7.07 6.35 -7.86
N GLY A 27 7.78 7.17 -8.65
CA GLY A 27 9.00 6.78 -9.35
C GLY A 27 10.15 6.45 -8.39
N LYS A 28 10.33 7.24 -7.32
CA LYS A 28 11.32 6.94 -6.26
C LYS A 28 11.00 5.63 -5.56
N VAL A 29 9.72 5.38 -5.24
CA VAL A 29 9.25 4.13 -4.64
C VAL A 29 9.50 2.94 -5.57
N ALA A 30 9.18 3.05 -6.87
CA ALA A 30 9.41 1.97 -7.84
C ALA A 30 10.89 1.58 -7.95
N ARG A 31 11.80 2.57 -7.90
CA ARG A 31 13.24 2.31 -7.86
C ARG A 31 13.66 1.64 -6.55
N PHE A 32 13.23 2.20 -5.43
CA PHE A 32 13.53 1.66 -4.10
C PHE A 32 13.09 0.21 -3.97
N LEU A 33 11.88 -0.14 -4.42
CA LEU A 33 11.36 -1.51 -4.37
C LEU A 33 12.21 -2.46 -5.23
N LYS A 34 12.69 -2.01 -6.39
CA LYS A 34 13.55 -2.83 -7.25
C LYS A 34 14.90 -3.14 -6.59
N GLU A 35 15.42 -2.24 -5.77
CA GLU A 35 16.69 -2.37 -5.07
C GLU A 35 16.56 -3.11 -3.73
N ASN A 36 15.46 -2.90 -3.00
CA ASN A 36 15.29 -3.33 -1.61
C ASN A 36 14.21 -4.42 -1.43
N GLY A 37 13.48 -4.76 -2.50
CA GLY A 37 12.46 -5.80 -2.53
C GLY A 37 11.10 -5.38 -1.95
N SER A 38 11.03 -4.64 -0.84
CA SER A 38 9.72 -4.34 -0.23
C SER A 38 9.66 -3.06 0.62
N ILE A 39 8.43 -2.55 0.77
CA ILE A 39 8.00 -1.63 1.82
C ILE A 39 6.85 -2.32 2.55
N ALA A 40 7.20 -3.04 3.60
CA ALA A 40 6.27 -3.83 4.42
C ALA A 40 6.68 -3.74 5.90
N TYR A 41 5.73 -3.98 6.80
CA TYR A 41 6.08 -4.29 8.19
C TYR A 41 6.45 -5.77 8.28
N ASN A 42 7.30 -6.11 9.25
CA ASN A 42 7.71 -7.48 9.52
C ASN A 42 7.53 -7.74 11.02
N HIS A 43 6.37 -8.27 11.37
CA HIS A 43 6.07 -8.78 12.70
C HIS A 43 5.13 -9.99 12.57
N ARG A 44 4.88 -10.67 13.69
CA ARG A 44 3.96 -11.80 13.70
C ARG A 44 2.53 -11.36 13.33
N ASP A 45 1.80 -12.24 12.65
CA ASP A 45 0.42 -12.09 12.21
C ASP A 45 0.24 -10.96 11.16
N TYR A 46 -1.00 -10.48 11.00
CA TYR A 46 -1.35 -9.46 10.03
C TYR A 46 -0.58 -8.15 10.24
N CYS A 47 0.17 -7.76 9.22
CA CYS A 47 1.08 -6.62 9.14
C CYS A 47 0.54 -5.45 8.30
N GLY A 48 -0.75 -5.44 7.97
CA GLY A 48 -1.36 -4.41 7.14
C GLY A 48 -1.21 -4.67 5.64
N THR A 49 -1.03 -3.59 4.88
CA THR A 49 -0.69 -3.67 3.46
C THR A 49 0.76 -3.29 3.20
N GLY A 50 1.31 -3.77 2.09
CA GLY A 50 2.69 -3.58 1.70
C GLY A 50 2.85 -3.41 0.21
N LEU A 51 4.01 -2.88 -0.19
CA LEU A 51 4.46 -2.84 -1.57
C LEU A 51 5.65 -3.77 -1.74
N PHE A 52 5.70 -4.52 -2.83
CA PHE A 52 6.75 -5.49 -3.10
C PHE A 52 7.21 -5.41 -4.55
N TYR A 53 8.46 -5.81 -4.77
CA TYR A 53 9.00 -6.17 -6.07
C TYR A 53 9.55 -7.60 -5.99
N LEU A 54 8.83 -8.54 -6.59
CA LEU A 54 9.14 -9.98 -6.54
C LEU A 54 8.88 -10.56 -7.93
N ASN A 55 9.72 -11.49 -8.38
CA ASN A 55 9.58 -12.15 -9.70
C ASN A 55 9.38 -11.16 -10.87
N HIS A 56 10.12 -10.05 -10.84
CA HIS A 56 10.04 -8.96 -11.83
C HIS A 56 8.69 -8.21 -11.90
N GLN A 57 7.84 -8.35 -10.89
CA GLN A 57 6.54 -7.69 -10.81
C GLN A 57 6.45 -6.81 -9.56
N TYR A 58 5.73 -5.71 -9.67
CA TYR A 58 5.33 -4.88 -8.53
C TYR A 58 3.99 -5.37 -7.99
N LEU A 59 3.86 -5.41 -6.67
CA LEU A 59 2.65 -5.86 -5.99
C LEU A 59 2.25 -4.87 -4.89
N HIS A 60 0.95 -4.60 -4.77
CA HIS A 60 0.35 -4.05 -3.54
C HIS A 60 -0.58 -5.11 -2.96
N THR A 61 -0.38 -5.52 -1.71
CA THR A 61 -1.18 -6.58 -1.09
C THR A 61 -1.15 -6.54 0.43
N ALA A 62 -1.99 -7.36 1.06
CA ALA A 62 -1.91 -7.69 2.48
C ALA A 62 -0.58 -8.39 2.82
N VAL A 63 -0.11 -8.16 4.05
CA VAL A 63 1.13 -8.71 4.57
C VAL A 63 0.84 -9.52 5.82
N ASP A 64 1.31 -10.76 5.86
CA ASP A 64 1.25 -11.64 7.03
C ASP A 64 2.65 -12.16 7.32
N ASP A 65 3.08 -12.10 8.59
CA ASP A 65 4.41 -12.54 9.01
C ASP A 65 5.55 -11.95 8.15
N GLY A 66 5.39 -10.68 7.74
CA GLY A 66 6.33 -9.97 6.86
C GLY A 66 6.32 -10.38 5.38
N ASN A 67 5.44 -11.31 4.97
CA ASN A 67 5.37 -11.85 3.62
C ASN A 67 4.11 -11.37 2.88
N PRO A 68 4.18 -11.18 1.55
CA PRO A 68 3.01 -10.83 0.75
C PRO A 68 2.02 -12.00 0.69
N VAL A 69 0.75 -11.72 0.96
CA VAL A 69 -0.34 -12.69 0.77
C VAL A 69 -0.89 -12.52 -0.64
N VAL A 70 -0.52 -13.42 -1.55
CA VAL A 70 -0.77 -13.26 -3.00
C VAL A 70 -2.25 -13.25 -3.36
N TYR A 71 -3.08 -14.04 -2.67
CA TYR A 71 -4.52 -14.16 -2.96
C TYR A 71 -5.25 -12.80 -2.90
N PHE A 72 -4.86 -11.90 -1.99
CA PHE A 72 -5.47 -10.56 -1.92
C PHE A 72 -5.00 -9.60 -3.02
N ALA A 73 -3.79 -9.79 -3.56
CA ALA A 73 -3.18 -8.90 -4.55
C ALA A 73 -3.82 -9.10 -5.93
N GLU A 74 -3.91 -10.37 -6.35
CA GLU A 74 -4.43 -10.75 -7.66
C GLU A 74 -5.94 -10.55 -7.72
N GLU A 75 -6.67 -10.89 -6.66
CA GLU A 75 -8.12 -10.66 -6.56
C GLU A 75 -8.50 -9.18 -6.61
N ARG A 76 -7.60 -8.28 -6.19
CA ARG A 76 -7.79 -6.82 -6.31
C ARG A 76 -7.13 -6.19 -7.54
N GLY A 77 -6.46 -6.98 -8.37
CA GLY A 77 -5.83 -6.52 -9.62
C GLY A 77 -4.61 -5.62 -9.40
N TRP A 78 -3.84 -5.84 -8.34
CA TRP A 78 -2.74 -4.96 -7.92
C TRP A 78 -1.35 -5.54 -8.21
N VAL A 79 -1.20 -6.20 -9.37
CA VAL A 79 0.07 -6.74 -9.85
C VAL A 79 0.44 -6.06 -11.16
N PHE A 80 1.69 -5.60 -11.26
CA PHE A 80 2.16 -4.83 -12.40
C PHE A 80 3.51 -5.36 -12.88
N SER A 81 3.55 -5.92 -14.09
CA SER A 81 4.80 -6.28 -14.76
C SER A 81 5.52 -5.09 -15.40
N ASP A 82 4.78 -4.01 -15.68
CA ASP A 82 5.29 -2.80 -16.27
C ASP A 82 5.53 -1.73 -15.19
N PRO A 83 6.78 -1.25 -15.00
CA PRO A 83 7.09 -0.23 -14.00
C PRO A 83 6.33 1.08 -14.25
N HIS A 84 6.03 1.45 -15.51
CA HIS A 84 5.27 2.66 -15.80
C HIS A 84 3.82 2.54 -15.33
N LYS A 85 3.19 1.37 -15.51
CA LYS A 85 1.83 1.13 -15.00
C LYS A 85 1.79 1.17 -13.48
N PHE A 86 2.78 0.59 -12.80
CA PHE A 86 2.89 0.69 -11.35
C PHE A 86 3.05 2.13 -10.88
N ILE A 87 3.96 2.89 -11.51
CA ILE A 87 4.20 4.30 -11.18
C ILE A 87 2.94 5.14 -11.39
N ASP A 88 2.26 4.95 -12.52
CA ASP A 88 1.04 5.68 -12.86
C ASP A 88 -0.08 5.35 -11.88
N TRP A 89 -0.26 4.07 -11.54
CA TRP A 89 -1.21 3.64 -10.52
C TRP A 89 -0.91 4.27 -9.16
N LEU A 90 0.33 4.13 -8.66
CA LEU A 90 0.73 4.61 -7.34
C LEU A 90 0.66 6.14 -7.26
N ALA A 91 0.99 6.85 -8.35
CA ALA A 91 0.93 8.31 -8.42
C ALA A 91 -0.48 8.86 -8.19
N MET A 92 -1.52 8.12 -8.58
CA MET A 92 -2.93 8.47 -8.38
C MET A 92 -3.44 8.10 -6.98
N GLN A 93 -2.71 7.27 -6.24
CA GLN A 93 -3.13 6.86 -4.90
C GLN A 93 -2.93 7.96 -3.86
N SER A 94 -3.64 7.84 -2.74
CA SER A 94 -3.56 8.70 -1.58
C SER A 94 -3.70 7.89 -0.30
N ASP A 95 -3.50 8.52 0.86
CA ASP A 95 -3.73 7.87 2.16
C ASP A 95 -5.19 7.39 2.27
N HIS A 96 -6.12 8.13 1.68
CA HIS A 96 -7.53 7.77 1.59
C HIS A 96 -7.76 6.55 0.67
N SER A 97 -7.23 6.54 -0.55
CA SER A 97 -7.52 5.45 -1.50
C SER A 97 -6.90 4.10 -1.10
N LEU A 98 -5.74 4.12 -0.41
CA LEU A 98 -5.08 2.91 0.09
C LEU A 98 -5.46 2.56 1.53
N SER A 99 -6.47 3.22 2.09
CA SER A 99 -6.91 2.99 3.47
C SER A 99 -7.66 1.69 3.69
N MET A 100 -8.00 0.93 2.64
CA MET A 100 -8.86 -0.25 2.74
C MET A 100 -10.25 0.07 3.34
N HIS A 101 -10.80 1.25 3.04
CA HIS A 101 -12.10 1.72 3.55
C HIS A 101 -13.29 0.89 3.08
N ASP A 102 -13.09 0.03 2.08
CA ASP A 102 -14.05 -0.96 1.61
C ASP A 102 -14.11 -2.21 2.51
N ASN A 103 -13.20 -2.35 3.48
CA ASN A 103 -13.16 -3.45 4.44
C ASN A 103 -13.03 -2.93 5.88
N PRO A 104 -14.15 -2.84 6.63
CA PRO A 104 -14.14 -2.32 8.00
C PRO A 104 -13.21 -3.04 8.98
N ASN A 105 -12.91 -4.32 8.75
CA ASN A 105 -12.07 -5.13 9.64
C ASN A 105 -10.57 -4.77 9.56
N ILE A 106 -10.13 -4.18 8.46
CA ILE A 106 -8.72 -3.83 8.21
C ILE A 106 -8.52 -2.36 7.82
N PHE A 107 -9.59 -1.57 7.83
CA PHE A 107 -9.56 -0.16 7.50
C PHE A 107 -8.48 0.58 8.30
N SER A 108 -7.57 1.24 7.56
CA SER A 108 -6.47 2.04 8.07
C SER A 108 -5.54 1.28 9.03
N ASN A 109 -5.58 -0.05 9.02
CA ASN A 109 -4.67 -0.88 9.78
C ASN A 109 -3.36 -1.07 8.99
N GLN A 110 -2.32 -0.34 9.40
CA GLN A 110 -0.96 -0.48 8.86
C GLN A 110 -0.90 -0.43 7.32
N THR A 111 -1.69 0.45 6.72
CA THR A 111 -1.77 0.61 5.26
C THR A 111 -0.58 1.40 4.71
N ILE A 112 -0.46 1.44 3.38
CA ILE A 112 0.46 2.35 2.70
C ILE A 112 -0.05 3.78 2.83
N THR A 113 0.84 4.68 3.27
CA THR A 113 0.59 6.12 3.36
C THR A 113 1.78 6.89 2.80
N ARG A 114 1.59 8.16 2.43
CA ARG A 114 2.67 9.06 2.01
C ARG A 114 3.80 9.09 3.04
N HIS A 115 3.45 9.17 4.34
CA HIS A 115 4.45 9.17 5.40
C HIS A 115 5.30 7.91 5.39
N ARG A 116 4.67 6.73 5.26
CA ARG A 116 5.39 5.44 5.20
C ARG A 116 6.28 5.33 3.97
N LEU A 117 5.82 5.79 2.81
CA LEU A 117 6.63 5.82 1.59
C LEU A 117 7.87 6.71 1.78
N LEU A 118 7.71 7.92 2.31
CA LEU A 118 8.82 8.84 2.55
C LEU A 118 9.79 8.30 3.61
N ALA A 119 9.27 7.71 4.69
CA ALA A 119 10.07 7.10 5.73
C ALA A 119 10.94 5.95 5.18
N ALA A 120 10.40 5.12 4.28
CA ALA A 120 11.18 4.05 3.64
C ALA A 120 12.30 4.62 2.76
N LEU A 121 12.02 5.63 1.94
CA LEU A 121 13.02 6.26 1.07
C LEU A 121 14.16 6.93 1.84
N ASN A 122 13.89 7.41 3.06
CA ASN A 122 14.90 8.03 3.91
C ASN A 122 15.76 7.03 4.71
N ARG A 123 15.44 5.74 4.68
CA ARG A 123 16.21 4.67 5.35
C ARG A 123 17.33 4.09 4.46
N SER A 124 17.79 4.86 3.48
CA SER A 124 18.87 4.44 2.59
C SER A 124 20.20 4.51 3.35
N ASP A 125 20.60 3.39 3.96
CA ASP A 125 21.95 3.14 4.49
C ASP A 125 22.90 2.72 3.36
#